data_AF-A0A2N7LFZ3-F1
#
_entry.id   AF-A0A2N7LFZ3-F1
#
_cell.length_a   1.000
_cell.length_b   1.000
_cell.length_c   1.000
_cell.angle_alpha   90.00
_cell.angle_beta   90.00
_cell.angle_gamma   90.00
#
_symmetry.space_group_name_H-M   'P 1'
#
loop_
_entity.id
_entity.type
_entity.pdbx_description
1 polymer ?
#
loop_
_entity_poly.entity_id
_entity_poly.type
_entity_poly.pdbx_seq_one_letter_code
_entity_poly.pdbx_strand_id
1 'polypeptide(L)'
;MSRKSMFSSLFTRMRLIHWVGIVLLLVNAFFFTDNVYSVIIQLTLAGVLLIHDIDEKKWGVDSLNETKRYLKNFEENNLSVKNNVKSSLNSEMEDFLRVIENFRISIRNTLETIDESSNESKSLSDGMLMKVKNINEDLVKQDDNYELATTNLSSLKTFSSSMVQTLKDTASSTQQVKGDLIDLNTKNISSLEQLENYSNSVEHMYTSFIELKAQAESIEKFVEVIKSISEQTNLLSLNAAIEAARAGDQGRGFAVVADEVRQLALSTQDSLGDITKIVAEIRGSVVQISERLTTQKEELLDIISHYQGSNQTVQDAVSSINDVVTLISADDENTGLDELLGQIEHLNTSMLKIKESKDSIVNLSDQIRVDNQNLVNSNGVLKQRVSQFVLR
;
A
#
# COMPACT_ATOMS: atom_id res chain seq x y z
N MET A 1 -12.21 81.51 -30.52
CA MET A 1 -13.50 81.53 -31.25
C MET A 1 -13.55 82.75 -32.15
N SER A 2 -13.50 82.55 -33.47
CA SER A 2 -13.63 83.62 -34.47
C SER A 2 -15.06 84.16 -34.45
N ARG A 3 -15.22 85.48 -34.29
CA ARG A 3 -16.49 86.20 -34.44
C ARG A 3 -16.86 86.17 -35.92
N LYS A 4 -17.51 85.09 -36.37
CA LYS A 4 -18.12 85.02 -37.69
C LYS A 4 -19.17 86.15 -37.78
N SER A 5 -18.95 87.12 -38.66
CA SER A 5 -19.84 88.28 -38.82
C SER A 5 -21.24 87.82 -39.22
N MET A 6 -22.27 88.61 -38.89
CA MET A 6 -23.67 88.33 -39.21
C MET A 6 -23.90 88.03 -40.71
N PHE A 7 -23.00 88.52 -41.58
CA PHE A 7 -22.99 88.31 -43.04
C PHE A 7 -22.37 86.97 -43.50
N SER A 8 -21.77 86.19 -42.59
CA SER A 8 -21.16 84.89 -42.93
C SER A 8 -22.16 83.71 -42.95
N SER A 9 -23.37 83.92 -42.43
CA SER A 9 -24.43 82.91 -42.47
C SER A 9 -25.07 82.89 -43.86
N LEU A 10 -25.13 81.72 -44.49
CA LEU A 10 -25.80 81.51 -45.78
C LEU A 10 -27.28 81.93 -45.70
N PHE A 11 -27.95 81.59 -44.60
CA PHE A 11 -29.34 81.94 -44.37
C PHE A 11 -29.57 83.45 -44.27
N THR A 12 -28.72 84.18 -43.53
CA THR A 12 -28.87 85.64 -43.42
C THR A 12 -28.72 86.31 -44.79
N ARG A 13 -27.87 85.75 -45.67
CA ARG A 13 -27.71 86.22 -47.05
C ARG A 13 -28.93 85.89 -47.92
N MET A 14 -29.46 84.66 -47.87
CA MET A 14 -30.66 84.26 -48.63
C MET A 14 -31.91 85.02 -48.19
N ARG A 15 -32.10 85.18 -46.88
CA ARG A 15 -33.19 85.95 -46.30
C ARG A 15 -33.17 87.40 -46.75
N LEU A 16 -31.99 88.04 -46.78
CA LEU A 16 -31.87 89.40 -47.29
C LEU A 16 -32.32 89.49 -48.77
N ILE A 17 -31.97 88.51 -49.60
CA ILE A 17 -32.43 88.42 -50.99
C ILE A 17 -33.94 88.25 -51.07
N HIS A 18 -34.54 87.37 -50.26
CA HIS A 18 -36.00 87.18 -50.23
C HIS A 18 -36.73 88.46 -49.81
N TRP A 19 -36.29 89.12 -48.74
CA TRP A 19 -36.93 90.35 -48.27
C TRP A 19 -36.77 91.51 -49.27
N VAL A 20 -35.60 91.65 -49.90
CA VAL A 20 -35.40 92.62 -50.99
C VAL A 20 -36.30 92.29 -52.18
N GLY A 21 -36.39 91.02 -52.57
CA GLY A 21 -37.25 90.56 -53.67
C GLY A 21 -38.74 90.79 -53.41
N ILE A 22 -39.22 90.48 -52.22
CA ILE A 22 -40.61 90.73 -51.79
C ILE A 22 -40.92 92.22 -51.85
N VAL A 23 -40.06 93.07 -51.28
CA VAL A 23 -40.27 94.53 -51.28
C VAL A 23 -40.28 95.08 -52.72
N LEU A 24 -39.35 94.66 -53.57
CA LEU A 24 -39.30 95.09 -54.97
C LEU A 24 -40.55 94.66 -55.76
N LEU A 25 -41.04 93.42 -55.55
CA LEU A 25 -42.26 92.92 -56.18
C LEU A 25 -43.51 93.69 -55.72
N LEU A 26 -43.62 93.99 -54.42
CA LEU A 26 -44.74 94.78 -53.89
C LEU A 26 -44.71 96.21 -54.43
N VAL A 27 -43.55 96.87 -54.44
CA VAL A 27 -43.39 98.22 -54.98
C VAL A 27 -43.72 98.25 -56.47
N ASN A 28 -43.22 97.30 -57.25
CA ASN A 28 -43.50 97.23 -58.68
C ASN A 28 -44.98 96.94 -58.99
N ALA A 29 -45.64 96.12 -58.18
CA ALA A 29 -47.05 95.78 -58.33
C ALA A 29 -47.98 96.96 -58.03
N PHE A 30 -47.68 97.75 -57.00
CA PHE A 30 -48.55 98.86 -56.59
C PHE A 30 -48.29 100.18 -57.32
N PHE A 31 -47.06 100.43 -57.79
CA PHE A 31 -46.68 101.75 -58.33
C PHE A 31 -46.35 101.76 -59.83
N PHE A 32 -46.01 100.62 -60.44
CA PHE A 32 -45.42 100.59 -61.79
C PHE A 32 -46.12 99.64 -62.77
N THR A 33 -47.23 99.00 -62.38
CA THR A 33 -47.91 97.98 -63.18
C THR A 33 -49.39 98.32 -63.36
N ASP A 34 -49.80 98.71 -64.58
CA ASP A 34 -51.21 99.07 -64.87
C ASP A 34 -52.11 97.87 -65.21
N ASN A 35 -51.50 96.72 -65.55
CA ASN A 35 -52.25 95.49 -65.89
C ASN A 35 -52.59 94.70 -64.62
N VAL A 36 -53.88 94.57 -64.32
CA VAL A 36 -54.42 93.85 -63.17
C VAL A 36 -53.89 92.42 -63.07
N TYR A 37 -53.75 91.70 -64.19
CA TYR A 37 -53.21 90.34 -64.19
C TYR A 37 -51.74 90.30 -63.73
N SER A 38 -50.94 91.30 -64.13
CA SER A 38 -49.54 91.41 -63.72
C SER A 38 -49.39 91.75 -62.23
N VAL A 39 -50.29 92.56 -61.66
CA VAL A 39 -50.33 92.87 -60.22
C VAL A 39 -50.62 91.61 -59.40
N ILE A 40 -51.63 90.82 -59.80
CA ILE A 40 -52.00 89.56 -59.11
C ILE A 40 -50.83 88.57 -59.12
N ILE A 41 -50.13 88.41 -60.25
CA ILE A 41 -48.97 87.52 -60.37
C ILE A 41 -47.85 87.96 -59.43
N GLN A 42 -47.53 89.27 -59.37
CA GLN A 42 -46.47 89.79 -58.51
C GLN A 42 -46.81 89.64 -57.01
N LEU A 43 -48.05 89.88 -56.60
CA LEU A 43 -48.51 89.65 -55.22
C LEU A 43 -48.44 88.15 -54.85
N THR A 44 -48.80 87.28 -55.80
CA THR A 44 -48.71 85.82 -55.60
C THR A 44 -47.26 85.37 -55.45
N LEU A 45 -46.35 85.88 -56.29
CA LEU A 45 -44.91 85.61 -56.20
C LEU A 45 -44.32 86.12 -54.88
N ALA A 46 -44.71 87.31 -54.42
CA ALA A 46 -44.31 87.84 -53.12
C ALA A 46 -44.81 86.96 -51.96
N GLY A 47 -46.05 86.45 -52.05
CA GLY A 47 -46.61 85.50 -51.09
C GLY A 47 -45.87 84.16 -51.07
N VAL A 48 -45.54 83.60 -52.24
CA VAL A 48 -44.75 82.36 -52.35
C VAL A 48 -43.35 82.54 -51.78
N LEU A 49 -42.67 83.66 -52.05
CA LEU A 49 -41.35 83.97 -51.47
C LEU A 49 -41.40 84.11 -49.94
N LEU A 50 -42.48 84.68 -49.39
CA LEU A 50 -42.67 84.80 -47.95
C LEU A 50 -42.91 83.44 -47.30
N ILE A 51 -43.75 82.59 -47.91
CA ILE A 51 -43.96 81.20 -47.47
C ILE A 51 -42.64 80.43 -47.52
N HIS A 52 -41.86 80.57 -48.59
CA HIS A 52 -40.54 79.96 -48.73
C HIS A 52 -39.54 80.44 -47.67
N ASP A 53 -39.49 81.75 -47.34
CA ASP A 53 -38.62 82.27 -46.25
C ASP A 53 -38.99 81.69 -44.87
N ILE A 54 -40.30 81.55 -44.60
CA ILE A 54 -40.78 80.96 -43.34
C ILE A 54 -40.45 79.47 -43.28
N ASP A 55 -40.63 78.76 -44.39
CA ASP A 55 -40.35 77.33 -44.53
C ASP A 55 -38.85 77.05 -44.33
N GLU A 56 -37.97 77.79 -45.03
CA GLU A 56 -36.51 77.69 -44.90
C GLU A 56 -36.03 78.01 -43.48
N LYS A 57 -36.65 79.01 -42.82
CA LYS A 57 -36.33 79.34 -41.43
C LYS A 57 -36.69 78.20 -40.49
N LYS A 58 -37.93 77.69 -40.57
CA LYS A 58 -38.48 76.74 -39.61
C LYS A 58 -37.91 75.33 -39.81
N TRP A 59 -37.82 74.87 -41.06
CA TRP A 59 -37.42 73.49 -41.39
C TRP A 59 -35.97 73.36 -41.84
N GLY A 60 -35.30 74.49 -42.15
CA GLY A 60 -33.85 74.54 -42.36
C GLY A 60 -33.10 74.96 -41.10
N VAL A 61 -33.19 76.23 -40.73
CA VAL A 61 -32.31 76.83 -39.71
C VAL A 61 -32.67 76.43 -38.28
N ASP A 62 -33.94 76.53 -37.91
CA ASP A 62 -34.38 76.21 -36.55
C ASP A 62 -34.16 74.73 -36.26
N SER A 63 -34.51 73.84 -37.21
CA SER A 63 -34.20 72.41 -37.14
C SER A 63 -32.69 72.15 -37.03
N LEU A 64 -31.84 72.81 -37.83
CA LEU A 64 -30.38 72.66 -37.71
C LEU A 64 -29.84 73.11 -36.34
N ASN A 65 -30.39 74.20 -35.77
CA ASN A 65 -30.01 74.68 -34.45
C ASN A 65 -30.48 73.74 -33.32
N GLU A 66 -31.65 73.11 -33.48
CA GLU A 66 -32.12 72.05 -32.59
C GLU A 66 -31.27 70.79 -32.70
N THR A 67 -30.93 70.35 -33.92
CA THR A 67 -30.00 69.23 -34.18
C THR A 67 -28.63 69.51 -33.57
N LYS A 68 -28.09 70.73 -33.72
CA LYS A 68 -26.83 71.12 -33.08
C LYS A 68 -26.92 71.03 -31.56
N ARG A 69 -28.03 71.47 -30.95
CA ARG A 69 -28.25 71.36 -29.51
C ARG A 69 -28.34 69.90 -29.07
N TYR A 70 -29.01 69.06 -29.84
CA TYR A 70 -29.07 67.62 -29.59
C TYR A 70 -27.69 66.96 -29.67
N LEU A 71 -26.91 67.25 -30.72
CA LEU A 71 -25.56 66.71 -30.91
C LEU A 71 -24.57 67.15 -29.85
N LYS A 72 -24.78 68.31 -29.20
CA LYS A 72 -23.95 68.76 -28.08
C LYS A 72 -23.96 67.77 -26.90
N ASN A 73 -25.04 67.02 -26.70
CA ASN A 73 -25.09 65.98 -25.67
C ASN A 73 -24.03 64.90 -25.90
N PHE A 74 -23.66 64.61 -27.15
CA PHE A 74 -22.61 63.65 -27.48
C PHE A 74 -21.21 64.17 -27.15
N GLU A 75 -20.96 65.48 -27.26
CA GLU A 75 -19.69 66.09 -26.82
C GLU A 75 -19.50 65.97 -25.29
N GLU A 76 -20.61 65.96 -24.55
CA GLU A 76 -20.64 65.83 -23.09
C GLU A 76 -20.76 64.36 -22.65
N ASN A 77 -20.62 63.39 -23.57
CA ASN A 77 -20.84 61.94 -23.35
C ASN A 77 -22.22 61.59 -22.76
N ASN A 78 -23.20 62.48 -22.94
CA ASN A 78 -24.56 62.30 -22.46
C ASN A 78 -25.40 61.62 -23.54
N LEU A 79 -25.63 60.32 -23.35
CA LEU A 79 -26.43 59.48 -24.23
C LEU A 79 -27.82 59.21 -23.67
N SER A 80 -28.23 59.82 -22.53
CA SER A 80 -29.56 59.61 -21.95
C SER A 80 -30.65 60.40 -22.68
N VAL A 81 -30.27 61.52 -23.31
CA VAL A 81 -31.19 62.41 -24.04
C VAL A 81 -31.62 61.78 -25.37
N LYS A 82 -32.93 61.70 -25.61
CA LYS A 82 -33.51 61.23 -26.88
C LYS A 82 -33.69 62.39 -27.86
N ASN A 83 -33.63 62.09 -29.16
CA ASN A 83 -33.95 63.07 -30.20
C ASN A 83 -35.40 63.60 -30.05
N ASN A 84 -35.56 64.93 -30.05
CA ASN A 84 -36.87 65.63 -30.06
C ASN A 84 -36.92 66.77 -31.09
N VAL A 85 -36.03 66.73 -32.09
CA VAL A 85 -35.97 67.75 -33.15
C VAL A 85 -37.13 67.54 -34.12
N LYS A 86 -37.87 68.60 -34.45
CA LYS A 86 -38.98 68.53 -35.41
C LYS A 86 -38.44 68.61 -36.85
N SER A 87 -38.54 67.51 -37.61
CA SER A 87 -38.05 67.42 -38.99
C SER A 87 -39.10 66.95 -40.02
N SER A 88 -40.38 66.91 -39.67
CA SER A 88 -41.45 66.26 -40.46
C SER A 88 -41.70 66.81 -41.88
N LEU A 89 -41.16 67.98 -42.24
CA LEU A 89 -41.24 68.55 -43.59
C LEU A 89 -39.86 68.62 -44.28
N ASN A 90 -38.85 67.96 -43.73
CA ASN A 90 -37.48 67.87 -44.28
C ASN A 90 -36.99 66.42 -44.16
N SER A 91 -37.21 65.63 -45.22
CA SER A 91 -36.88 64.21 -45.28
C SER A 91 -35.40 63.92 -45.05
N GLU A 92 -34.52 64.77 -45.57
CA GLU A 92 -33.07 64.64 -45.48
C GLU A 92 -32.58 64.81 -44.04
N MET A 93 -33.18 65.74 -43.30
CA MET A 93 -32.91 65.94 -41.88
C MET A 93 -33.47 64.80 -41.03
N GLU A 94 -34.66 64.30 -41.36
CA GLU A 94 -35.26 63.16 -40.66
C GLU A 94 -34.40 61.89 -40.80
N ASP A 95 -33.93 61.59 -42.01
CA ASP A 95 -33.03 60.47 -42.28
C ASP A 95 -31.70 60.61 -41.52
N PHE A 96 -31.11 61.81 -41.51
CA PHE A 96 -29.89 62.09 -40.75
C PHE A 96 -30.07 61.87 -39.25
N LEU A 97 -31.13 62.42 -38.67
CA LEU A 97 -31.46 62.27 -37.25
C LEU A 97 -31.75 60.81 -36.88
N ARG A 98 -32.40 60.04 -37.76
CA ARG A 98 -32.63 58.61 -37.56
C ARG A 98 -31.32 57.82 -37.47
N VAL A 99 -30.34 58.11 -38.34
CA VAL A 99 -29.02 57.48 -38.29
C VAL A 99 -28.30 57.80 -36.97
N ILE A 100 -28.33 59.06 -36.53
CA ILE A 100 -27.72 59.49 -35.26
C ILE A 100 -28.41 58.82 -34.06
N GLU A 101 -29.74 58.71 -34.07
CA GLU A 101 -30.48 58.05 -33.00
C GLU A 101 -30.16 56.56 -32.92
N ASN A 102 -30.10 55.88 -34.06
CA ASN A 102 -29.67 54.47 -34.13
C ASN A 102 -28.24 54.30 -33.62
N PHE A 103 -27.34 55.23 -33.96
CA PHE A 103 -25.97 55.24 -33.46
C PHE A 103 -25.91 55.45 -31.93
N ARG A 104 -26.71 56.38 -31.38
CA ARG A 104 -26.84 56.60 -29.93
C ARG A 104 -27.28 55.34 -29.21
N ILE A 105 -28.35 54.69 -29.70
CA ILE A 105 -28.89 53.46 -29.12
C ILE A 105 -27.83 52.34 -29.19
N SER A 106 -27.14 52.20 -30.32
CA SER A 106 -26.08 51.20 -30.50
C SER A 106 -24.92 51.38 -29.52
N ILE A 107 -24.40 52.62 -29.36
CA ILE A 107 -23.35 52.91 -28.37
C ILE A 107 -23.83 52.63 -26.96
N ARG A 108 -25.05 53.08 -26.62
CA ARG A 108 -25.63 52.85 -25.30
C ARG A 108 -25.71 51.36 -24.96
N ASN A 109 -26.29 50.56 -25.84
CA ASN A 109 -26.40 49.11 -25.63
C ASN A 109 -25.01 48.47 -25.48
N THR A 110 -24.03 48.90 -26.28
CA THR A 110 -22.65 48.43 -26.18
C THR A 110 -22.03 48.76 -24.82
N LEU A 111 -22.23 49.98 -24.31
CA LEU A 111 -21.73 50.40 -23.00
C LEU A 111 -22.42 49.66 -21.84
N GLU A 112 -23.73 49.41 -21.94
CA GLU A 112 -24.47 48.59 -20.97
C GLU A 112 -23.92 47.15 -20.95
N THR A 113 -23.70 46.52 -22.11
CA THR A 113 -23.07 45.19 -22.19
C THR A 113 -21.64 45.15 -21.65
N ILE A 114 -20.85 46.21 -21.85
CA ILE A 114 -19.49 46.31 -21.27
C ILE A 114 -19.55 46.40 -19.74
N ASP A 115 -20.49 47.15 -19.15
CA ASP A 115 -20.64 47.23 -17.69
C ASP A 115 -21.08 45.88 -17.10
N GLU A 116 -22.03 45.20 -17.74
CA GLU A 116 -22.45 43.85 -17.35
C GLU A 116 -21.28 42.86 -17.41
N SER A 117 -20.57 42.81 -18.54
CA SER A 117 -19.38 41.96 -18.73
C SER A 117 -18.28 42.30 -17.72
N SER A 118 -18.12 43.58 -17.37
CA SER A 118 -17.20 44.05 -16.34
C SER A 118 -17.58 43.50 -14.96
N ASN A 119 -18.85 43.56 -14.60
CA ASN A 119 -19.31 43.03 -13.31
C ASN A 119 -19.15 41.50 -13.22
N GLU A 120 -19.46 40.77 -14.30
CA GLU A 120 -19.22 39.32 -14.38
C GLU A 120 -17.72 38.98 -14.26
N SER A 121 -16.87 39.70 -14.99
CA SER A 121 -15.42 39.53 -14.95
C SER A 121 -14.86 39.73 -13.55
N LYS A 122 -15.36 40.73 -12.80
CA LYS A 122 -14.99 40.95 -11.40
C LYS A 122 -15.41 39.79 -10.51
N SER A 123 -16.65 39.31 -10.63
CA SER A 123 -17.13 38.17 -9.85
C SER A 123 -16.32 36.90 -10.13
N LEU A 124 -15.94 36.67 -11.38
CA LEU A 124 -15.08 35.55 -11.78
C LEU A 124 -13.68 35.68 -11.13
N SER A 125 -13.12 36.89 -11.11
CA SER A 125 -11.85 37.18 -10.45
C SER A 125 -11.87 36.89 -8.96
N ASP A 126 -12.92 37.31 -8.24
CA ASP A 126 -13.07 37.02 -6.82
C ASP A 126 -13.17 35.50 -6.58
N GLY A 127 -13.90 34.79 -7.46
CA GLY A 127 -13.98 33.33 -7.47
C GLY A 127 -12.62 32.65 -7.72
N MET A 128 -11.79 33.19 -8.62
CA MET A 128 -10.44 32.69 -8.88
C MET A 128 -9.54 32.82 -7.65
N LEU A 129 -9.57 33.94 -6.92
CA LEU A 129 -8.78 34.11 -5.69
C LEU A 129 -9.17 33.10 -4.62
N MET A 130 -10.47 32.83 -4.44
CA MET A 130 -10.93 31.80 -3.51
C MET A 130 -10.42 30.42 -3.90
N LYS A 131 -10.45 30.07 -5.20
CA LYS A 131 -9.91 28.80 -5.69
C LYS A 131 -8.40 28.69 -5.45
N VAL A 132 -7.62 29.74 -5.72
CA VAL A 132 -6.17 29.77 -5.45
C VAL A 132 -5.88 29.59 -3.96
N LYS A 133 -6.67 30.23 -3.09
CA LYS A 133 -6.54 30.05 -1.64
C LYS A 133 -6.78 28.59 -1.23
N ASN A 134 -7.84 27.96 -1.72
CA ASN A 134 -8.14 26.56 -1.43
C ASN A 134 -7.04 25.63 -1.94
N ILE A 135 -6.51 25.87 -3.14
CA ILE A 135 -5.37 25.11 -3.69
C ILE A 135 -4.17 25.20 -2.75
N ASN A 136 -3.82 26.39 -2.25
CA ASN A 136 -2.71 26.54 -1.32
C ASN A 136 -2.93 25.80 0.01
N GLU A 137 -4.15 25.81 0.56
CA GLU A 137 -4.48 25.05 1.77
C GLU A 137 -4.37 23.53 1.54
N ASP A 138 -4.80 23.04 0.37
CA ASP A 138 -4.69 21.64 0.00
C ASP A 138 -3.24 21.21 -0.27
N LEU A 139 -2.40 22.10 -0.82
CA LEU A 139 -0.97 21.85 -1.03
C LEU A 139 -0.20 21.68 0.29
N VAL A 140 -0.58 22.41 1.34
CA VAL A 140 0.01 22.23 2.68
C VAL A 140 -0.33 20.85 3.23
N LYS A 141 -1.60 20.44 3.16
CA LYS A 141 -2.02 19.09 3.58
C LYS A 141 -1.35 17.99 2.76
N GLN A 142 -1.16 18.23 1.46
CA GLN A 142 -0.46 17.30 0.58
C GLN A 142 1.03 17.17 0.95
N ASP A 143 1.65 18.23 1.47
CA ASP A 143 3.03 18.21 1.98
C ASP A 143 3.17 17.32 3.22
N ASP A 144 2.27 17.48 4.19
CA ASP A 144 2.25 16.64 5.40
C ASP A 144 2.05 15.16 5.03
N ASN A 145 1.12 14.88 4.10
CA ASN A 145 0.90 13.52 3.59
C ASN A 145 2.11 12.98 2.83
N TYR A 146 2.83 13.83 2.10
CA TYR A 146 4.04 13.47 1.38
C TYR A 146 5.16 13.07 2.36
N GLU A 147 5.40 13.88 3.39
CA GLU A 147 6.42 13.60 4.41
C GLU A 147 6.12 12.30 5.17
N LEU A 148 4.85 12.08 5.55
CA LEU A 148 4.42 10.85 6.21
C LEU A 148 4.62 9.62 5.30
N ALA A 149 4.24 9.72 4.02
CA ALA A 149 4.37 8.61 3.08
C ALA A 149 5.85 8.28 2.80
N THR A 150 6.73 9.27 2.67
CA THR A 150 8.18 9.02 2.51
C THR A 150 8.81 8.38 3.76
N THR A 151 8.42 8.80 4.96
CA THR A 151 8.85 8.17 6.22
C THR A 151 8.40 6.71 6.32
N ASN A 152 7.14 6.43 5.97
CA ASN A 152 6.61 5.08 5.94
C ASN A 152 7.33 4.20 4.90
N LEU A 153 7.62 4.72 3.71
CA LEU A 153 8.38 4.00 2.69
C LEU A 153 9.80 3.67 3.15
N SER A 154 10.48 4.60 3.82
CA SER A 154 11.80 4.35 4.39
C SER A 154 11.76 3.23 5.44
N SER A 155 10.78 3.29 6.34
CA SER A 155 10.57 2.25 7.37
C SER A 155 10.24 0.89 6.76
N LEU A 156 9.39 0.85 5.73
CA LEU A 156 9.06 -0.37 4.99
C LEU A 156 10.29 -0.95 4.28
N LYS A 157 11.15 -0.10 3.70
CA LYS A 157 12.41 -0.54 3.06
C LYS A 157 13.31 -1.23 4.07
N THR A 158 13.55 -0.61 5.23
CA THR A 158 14.35 -1.18 6.31
C THR A 158 13.75 -2.50 6.81
N PHE A 159 12.44 -2.52 7.08
CA PHE A 159 11.74 -3.73 7.54
C PHE A 159 11.87 -4.87 6.53
N SER A 160 11.65 -4.59 5.24
CA SER A 160 11.76 -5.57 4.16
C SER A 160 13.19 -6.12 4.06
N SER A 161 14.22 -5.27 4.14
CA SER A 161 15.62 -5.73 4.15
C SER A 161 15.97 -6.57 5.38
N SER A 162 15.48 -6.21 6.57
CA SER A 162 15.67 -7.03 7.76
C SER A 162 14.97 -8.39 7.63
N MET A 163 13.79 -8.43 7.03
CA MET A 163 13.06 -9.67 6.77
C MET A 163 13.86 -10.61 5.86
N VAL A 164 14.48 -10.09 4.78
CA VAL A 164 15.37 -10.89 3.90
C VAL A 164 16.47 -11.56 4.73
N GLN A 165 17.10 -10.79 5.63
CA GLN A 165 18.18 -11.33 6.46
C GLN A 165 17.67 -12.40 7.43
N THR A 166 16.55 -12.15 8.11
CA THR A 166 15.95 -13.12 9.03
C THR A 166 15.56 -14.42 8.32
N LEU A 167 15.05 -14.35 7.08
CA LEU A 167 14.75 -15.54 6.29
C LEU A 167 16.02 -16.33 5.94
N LYS A 168 17.11 -15.64 5.54
CA LYS A 168 18.41 -16.30 5.29
C LYS A 168 18.97 -16.98 6.53
N ASP A 169 18.93 -16.29 7.67
CA ASP A 169 19.41 -16.83 8.94
C ASP A 169 18.56 -18.03 9.40
N THR A 170 17.24 -17.96 9.19
CA THR A 170 16.31 -19.06 9.46
C THR A 170 16.57 -20.26 8.55
N ALA A 171 16.79 -20.03 7.26
CA ALA A 171 17.14 -21.10 6.30
C ALA A 171 18.44 -21.81 6.72
N SER A 172 19.48 -21.03 7.04
CA SER A 172 20.77 -21.54 7.49
C SER A 172 20.65 -22.34 8.78
N SER A 173 19.96 -21.78 9.78
CA SER A 173 19.72 -22.45 11.07
C SER A 173 18.93 -23.75 10.91
N THR A 174 17.91 -23.73 10.05
CA THR A 174 17.08 -24.91 9.74
C THR A 174 17.89 -26.00 9.06
N GLN A 175 18.76 -25.63 8.12
CA GLN A 175 19.68 -26.56 7.46
C GLN A 175 20.73 -27.13 8.42
N GLN A 176 21.19 -26.35 9.40
CA GLN A 176 22.07 -26.83 10.46
C GLN A 176 21.35 -27.87 11.34
N VAL A 177 20.14 -27.57 11.82
CA VAL A 177 19.33 -28.51 12.62
C VAL A 177 19.06 -29.81 11.85
N LYS A 178 18.81 -29.72 10.53
CA LYS A 178 18.70 -30.91 9.68
C LYS A 178 19.95 -31.78 9.73
N GLY A 179 21.13 -31.17 9.61
CA GLY A 179 22.42 -31.85 9.71
C GLY A 179 22.60 -32.54 11.06
N ASP A 180 22.31 -31.82 12.15
CA ASP A 180 22.42 -32.35 13.52
C ASP A 180 21.47 -33.54 13.75
N LEU A 181 20.25 -33.49 13.21
CA LEU A 181 19.29 -34.60 13.30
C LEU A 181 19.73 -35.83 12.49
N ILE A 182 20.34 -35.63 11.32
CA ILE A 182 20.90 -36.74 10.52
C ILE A 182 22.07 -37.40 11.26
N ASP A 183 22.95 -36.61 11.90
CA ASP A 183 24.03 -37.14 12.72
C ASP A 183 23.50 -37.90 13.95
N LEU A 184 22.47 -37.35 14.63
CA LEU A 184 21.79 -38.01 15.73
C LEU A 184 21.17 -39.35 15.31
N ASN A 185 20.48 -39.39 14.18
CA ASN A 185 19.90 -40.63 13.64
C ASN A 185 20.99 -41.68 13.35
N THR A 186 22.12 -41.24 12.78
CA THR A 186 23.28 -42.12 12.51
C THR A 186 23.84 -42.71 13.81
N LYS A 187 23.98 -41.90 14.86
CA LYS A 187 24.41 -42.36 16.18
C LYS A 187 23.43 -43.35 16.80
N ASN A 188 22.12 -43.08 16.73
CA ASN A 188 21.10 -43.98 17.23
C ASN A 188 21.09 -45.34 16.51
N ILE A 189 21.28 -45.35 15.17
CA ILE A 189 21.42 -46.60 14.40
C ILE A 189 22.63 -47.40 14.91
N SER A 190 23.77 -46.76 15.13
CA SER A 190 24.95 -47.43 15.70
C SER A 190 24.70 -47.96 17.11
N SER A 191 23.96 -47.23 17.96
CA SER A 191 23.57 -47.72 19.29
C SER A 191 22.62 -48.92 19.23
N LEU A 192 21.69 -48.95 18.27
CA LEU A 192 20.83 -50.12 18.03
C LEU A 192 21.65 -51.35 17.66
N GLU A 193 22.63 -51.22 16.75
CA GLU A 193 23.55 -52.32 16.40
C GLU A 193 24.33 -52.84 17.62
N GLN A 194 24.77 -51.94 18.51
CA GLN A 194 25.44 -52.33 19.76
C GLN A 194 24.50 -53.06 20.72
N LEU A 195 23.25 -52.61 20.84
CA LEU A 195 22.24 -53.27 21.68
C LEU A 195 21.85 -54.65 21.13
N GLU A 196 21.72 -54.82 19.82
CA GLU A 196 21.47 -56.14 19.21
C GLU A 196 22.60 -57.12 19.51
N ASN A 197 23.86 -56.67 19.40
CA ASN A 197 25.02 -57.47 19.77
C ASN A 197 25.01 -57.83 21.27
N TYR A 198 24.60 -56.90 22.13
CA TYR A 198 24.49 -57.16 23.55
C TYR A 198 23.35 -58.15 23.87
N SER A 199 22.22 -58.07 23.16
CA SER A 199 21.12 -59.05 23.23
C SER A 199 21.62 -60.46 22.91
N ASN A 200 22.39 -60.60 21.84
CA ASN A 200 22.95 -61.89 21.45
C ASN A 200 23.92 -62.42 22.51
N SER A 201 24.72 -61.55 23.12
CA SER A 201 25.62 -61.93 24.22
C SER A 201 24.86 -62.45 25.45
N VAL A 202 23.76 -61.79 25.84
CA VAL A 202 22.87 -62.23 26.92
C VAL A 202 22.25 -63.60 26.61
N GLU A 203 21.81 -63.83 25.38
CA GLU A 203 21.28 -65.13 24.94
C GLU A 203 22.33 -66.26 25.02
N HIS A 204 23.56 -65.97 24.60
CA HIS A 204 24.67 -66.90 24.72
C HIS A 204 24.99 -67.22 26.19
N MET A 205 25.03 -66.20 27.07
CA MET A 205 25.21 -66.41 28.50
C MET A 205 24.11 -67.30 29.08
N TYR A 206 22.85 -67.03 28.73
CA TYR A 206 21.71 -67.83 29.18
C TYR A 206 21.85 -69.30 28.79
N THR A 207 22.28 -69.56 27.55
CA THR A 207 22.54 -70.93 27.05
C THR A 207 23.67 -71.61 27.85
N SER A 208 24.78 -70.92 28.11
CA SER A 208 25.89 -71.47 28.92
C SER A 208 25.47 -71.78 30.36
N PHE A 209 24.58 -70.99 30.96
CA PHE A 209 24.04 -71.28 32.29
C PHE A 209 23.10 -72.50 32.29
N ILE A 210 22.33 -72.72 31.23
CA ILE A 210 21.54 -73.96 31.06
C ILE A 210 22.47 -75.17 31.00
N GLU A 211 23.56 -75.09 30.25
CA GLU A 211 24.56 -76.17 30.18
C GLU A 211 25.21 -76.42 31.55
N LEU A 212 25.58 -75.37 32.28
CA LEU A 212 26.15 -75.49 33.63
C LEU A 212 25.16 -76.12 34.61
N LYS A 213 23.86 -75.79 34.52
CA LYS A 213 22.81 -76.46 35.30
C LYS A 213 22.78 -77.96 35.03
N ALA A 214 22.79 -78.37 33.77
CA ALA A 214 22.78 -79.78 33.37
C ALA A 214 24.06 -80.53 33.83
N GLN A 215 25.21 -79.86 33.81
CA GLN A 215 26.45 -80.40 34.34
C GLN A 215 26.38 -80.58 35.87
N ALA A 216 25.85 -79.60 36.61
CA ALA A 216 25.66 -79.70 38.06
C ALA A 216 24.71 -80.86 38.44
N GLU A 217 23.59 -81.01 37.71
CA GLU A 217 22.65 -82.14 37.89
C GLU A 217 23.31 -83.50 37.58
N SER A 218 24.25 -83.53 36.62
CA SER A 218 25.01 -84.75 36.31
C SER A 218 26.01 -85.10 37.42
N ILE A 219 26.69 -84.11 37.99
CA ILE A 219 27.59 -84.30 39.14
C ILE A 219 26.81 -84.82 40.34
N GLU A 220 25.62 -84.28 40.61
CA GLU A 220 24.76 -84.74 41.71
C GLU A 220 24.44 -86.25 41.61
N LYS A 221 24.11 -86.73 40.39
CA LYS A 221 23.92 -88.17 40.13
C LYS A 221 25.19 -88.99 40.39
N PHE A 222 26.36 -88.50 39.99
CA PHE A 222 27.63 -89.18 40.26
C PHE A 222 27.92 -89.24 41.76
N VAL A 223 27.68 -88.15 42.49
CA VAL A 223 27.86 -88.09 43.94
C VAL A 223 26.95 -89.10 44.64
N GLU A 224 25.70 -89.26 44.19
CA GLU A 224 24.77 -90.26 44.72
C GLU A 224 25.26 -91.70 44.49
N VAL A 225 25.81 -91.99 43.31
CA VAL A 225 26.43 -93.30 43.00
C VAL A 225 27.63 -93.57 43.89
N ILE A 226 28.54 -92.61 44.07
CA ILE A 226 29.74 -92.79 44.91
C ILE A 226 29.32 -92.92 46.38
N LYS A 227 28.29 -92.20 46.83
CA LYS A 227 27.73 -92.34 48.18
C LYS A 227 27.25 -93.76 48.41
N SER A 228 26.50 -94.32 47.46
CA SER A 228 26.07 -95.73 47.50
C SER A 228 27.24 -96.71 47.56
N ILE A 229 28.29 -96.50 46.74
CA ILE A 229 29.51 -97.33 46.78
C ILE A 229 30.22 -97.22 48.13
N SER A 230 30.31 -96.01 48.69
CA SER A 230 30.96 -95.75 49.97
C SER A 230 30.17 -96.38 51.14
N GLU A 231 28.84 -96.28 51.13
CA GLU A 231 27.95 -97.00 52.07
C GLU A 231 28.12 -98.52 51.98
N GLN A 232 28.15 -99.07 50.77
CA GLN A 232 28.42 -100.50 50.55
C GLN A 232 29.81 -100.88 51.07
N THR A 233 30.83 -100.07 50.81
CA THR A 233 32.22 -100.31 51.25
C THR A 233 32.33 -100.29 52.77
N ASN A 234 31.65 -99.35 53.44
CA ASN A 234 31.56 -99.28 54.90
C ASN A 234 30.86 -100.52 55.49
N LEU A 235 29.79 -101.01 54.86
CA LEU A 235 29.12 -102.26 55.27
C LEU A 235 29.99 -103.51 55.05
N LEU A 236 30.69 -103.57 53.92
CA LEU A 236 31.64 -104.65 53.59
C LEU A 236 32.80 -104.69 54.58
N SER A 237 33.37 -103.54 54.91
CA SER A 237 34.49 -103.45 55.85
C SER A 237 34.05 -103.74 57.29
N LEU A 238 32.83 -103.34 57.68
CA LEU A 238 32.24 -103.73 58.95
C LEU A 238 32.08 -105.26 59.06
N ASN A 239 31.55 -105.91 58.02
CA ASN A 239 31.45 -107.37 57.98
C ASN A 239 32.82 -108.05 58.05
N ALA A 240 33.82 -107.50 57.36
CA ALA A 240 35.20 -107.99 57.41
C ALA A 240 35.84 -107.82 58.79
N ALA A 241 35.59 -106.70 59.48
CA ALA A 241 36.07 -106.44 60.84
C ALA A 241 35.44 -107.42 61.85
N ILE A 242 34.13 -107.71 61.71
CA ILE A 242 33.43 -108.71 62.51
C ILE A 242 34.04 -110.10 62.30
N GLU A 243 34.28 -110.51 61.06
CA GLU A 243 34.83 -111.85 60.78
C GLU A 243 36.31 -111.96 61.17
N ALA A 244 37.08 -110.88 61.05
CA ALA A 244 38.46 -110.80 61.55
C ALA A 244 38.52 -110.91 63.08
N ALA A 245 37.58 -110.29 63.81
CA ALA A 245 37.45 -110.47 65.26
C ALA A 245 37.07 -111.92 65.63
N ARG A 246 36.26 -112.58 64.79
CA ARG A 246 35.84 -113.98 64.95
C ARG A 246 36.98 -114.99 64.76
N ALA A 247 37.96 -114.68 63.92
CA ALA A 247 39.16 -115.48 63.70
C ALA A 247 40.24 -115.36 64.81
N GLY A 248 40.01 -114.51 65.82
CA GLY A 248 40.92 -114.36 66.97
C GLY A 248 42.31 -113.85 66.58
N ASP A 249 43.37 -114.46 67.12
CA ASP A 249 44.76 -114.00 66.89
C ASP A 249 45.20 -114.09 65.43
N GLN A 250 44.65 -115.01 64.64
CA GLN A 250 44.94 -115.17 63.20
C GLN A 250 44.32 -114.04 62.35
N GLY A 251 43.32 -113.33 62.88
CA GLY A 251 42.59 -112.26 62.19
C GLY A 251 43.10 -110.84 62.47
N ARG A 252 44.04 -110.64 63.40
CA ARG A 252 44.48 -109.28 63.83
C ARG A 252 44.93 -108.38 62.68
N GLY A 253 45.70 -108.91 61.72
CA GLY A 253 46.15 -108.13 60.56
C GLY A 253 44.98 -107.71 59.65
N PHE A 254 44.00 -108.59 59.45
CA PHE A 254 42.80 -108.31 58.67
C PHE A 254 41.86 -107.32 59.38
N ALA A 255 41.77 -107.37 60.71
CA ALA A 255 40.95 -106.44 61.49
C ALA A 255 41.44 -104.99 61.33
N VAL A 256 42.76 -104.77 61.36
CA VAL A 256 43.36 -103.43 61.15
C VAL A 256 43.06 -102.91 59.75
N VAL A 257 43.20 -103.74 58.72
CA VAL A 257 42.88 -103.35 57.33
C VAL A 257 41.39 -103.06 57.17
N ALA A 258 40.51 -103.86 57.78
CA ALA A 258 39.06 -103.66 57.72
C ALA A 258 38.64 -102.34 58.40
N ASP A 259 39.19 -102.01 59.57
CA ASP A 259 38.94 -100.74 60.24
C ASP A 259 39.47 -99.54 59.44
N GLU A 260 40.64 -99.66 58.81
CA GLU A 260 41.20 -98.62 57.95
C GLU A 260 40.28 -98.37 56.73
N VAL A 261 39.83 -99.44 56.06
CA VAL A 261 38.85 -99.34 54.94
C VAL A 261 37.54 -98.73 55.42
N ARG A 262 37.08 -99.04 56.64
CA ARG A 262 35.89 -98.42 57.25
C ARG A 262 36.08 -96.93 57.47
N GLN A 263 37.21 -96.49 58.00
CA GLN A 263 37.51 -95.06 58.18
C GLN A 263 37.61 -94.33 56.83
N LEU A 264 38.25 -94.93 55.83
CA LEU A 264 38.29 -94.42 54.46
C LEU A 264 36.88 -94.25 53.87
N ALA A 265 36.00 -95.24 54.07
CA ALA A 265 34.63 -95.15 53.59
C ALA A 265 33.86 -94.02 54.29
N LEU A 266 33.93 -93.90 55.62
CA LEU A 266 33.30 -92.80 56.36
C LEU A 266 33.83 -91.42 55.95
N SER A 267 35.15 -91.26 55.83
CA SER A 267 35.78 -90.03 55.35
C SER A 267 35.37 -89.68 53.92
N THR A 268 35.16 -90.70 53.07
CA THR A 268 34.60 -90.51 51.72
C THR A 268 33.17 -89.99 51.79
N GLN A 269 32.31 -90.51 52.68
CA GLN A 269 30.93 -90.03 52.84
C GLN A 269 30.88 -88.57 53.30
N ASP A 270 31.71 -88.19 54.27
CA ASP A 270 31.79 -86.80 54.74
C ASP A 270 32.19 -85.86 53.60
N SER A 271 33.20 -86.25 52.81
CA SER A 271 33.66 -85.49 51.65
C SER A 271 32.57 -85.36 50.57
N LEU A 272 31.80 -86.42 50.33
CA LEU A 272 30.66 -86.38 49.41
C LEU A 272 29.55 -85.45 49.91
N GLY A 273 29.32 -85.39 51.22
CA GLY A 273 28.39 -84.45 51.84
C GLY A 273 28.75 -82.99 51.57
N ASP A 274 30.04 -82.65 51.63
CA ASP A 274 30.51 -81.31 51.29
C ASP A 274 30.42 -81.03 49.78
N ILE A 275 30.71 -82.01 48.92
CA ILE A 275 30.49 -81.88 47.46
C ILE A 275 29.00 -81.64 47.17
N THR A 276 28.08 -82.35 47.82
CA THR A 276 26.63 -82.12 47.64
C THR A 276 26.23 -80.69 47.97
N LYS A 277 26.76 -80.11 49.05
CA LYS A 277 26.50 -78.70 49.40
C LYS A 277 26.99 -77.75 48.32
N ILE A 278 28.23 -77.92 47.84
CA ILE A 278 28.82 -77.07 46.79
C ILE A 278 27.99 -77.16 45.50
N VAL A 279 27.57 -78.36 45.09
CA VAL A 279 26.73 -78.55 43.90
C VAL A 279 25.36 -77.87 44.07
N ALA A 280 24.76 -77.95 45.26
CA ALA A 280 23.51 -77.26 45.56
C ALA A 280 23.65 -75.74 45.50
N GLU A 281 24.76 -75.18 46.01
CA GLU A 281 25.08 -73.75 45.93
C GLU A 281 25.30 -73.28 44.49
N ILE A 282 26.01 -74.08 43.67
CA ILE A 282 26.17 -73.81 42.22
C ILE A 282 24.80 -73.77 41.56
N ARG A 283 23.94 -74.77 41.80
CA ARG A 283 22.59 -74.81 41.21
C ARG A 283 21.74 -73.61 41.62
N GLY A 284 21.78 -73.23 42.89
CA GLY A 284 21.08 -72.03 43.39
C GLY A 284 21.56 -70.76 42.69
N SER A 285 22.88 -70.62 42.53
CA SER A 285 23.50 -69.49 41.83
C SER A 285 23.11 -69.43 40.36
N VAL A 286 23.07 -70.58 39.67
CA VAL A 286 22.64 -70.67 38.26
C VAL A 286 21.20 -70.22 38.09
N VAL A 287 20.27 -70.66 38.96
CA VAL A 287 18.86 -70.24 38.91
C VAL A 287 18.73 -68.72 39.09
N GLN A 288 19.41 -68.15 40.08
CA GLN A 288 19.39 -66.70 40.32
C GLN A 288 19.95 -65.91 39.14
N ILE A 289 21.02 -66.40 38.50
CA ILE A 289 21.59 -65.73 37.32
C ILE A 289 20.65 -65.86 36.11
N SER A 290 20.03 -67.01 35.89
CA SER A 290 19.05 -67.19 34.82
C SER A 290 17.85 -66.24 34.96
N GLU A 291 17.28 -66.08 36.15
CA GLU A 291 16.18 -65.13 36.40
C GLU A 291 16.60 -63.68 36.10
N ARG A 292 17.83 -63.30 36.51
CA ARG A 292 18.40 -61.98 36.19
C ARG A 292 18.61 -61.78 34.69
N LEU A 293 19.10 -62.78 33.97
CA LEU A 293 19.29 -62.70 32.51
C LEU A 293 17.96 -62.58 31.77
N THR A 294 16.90 -63.25 32.23
CA THR A 294 15.55 -63.09 31.67
C THR A 294 15.04 -61.66 31.85
N THR A 295 15.17 -61.11 33.06
CA THR A 295 14.78 -59.71 33.34
C THR A 295 15.58 -58.74 32.48
N GLN A 296 16.90 -58.95 32.38
CA GLN A 296 17.79 -58.10 31.59
C GLN A 296 17.47 -58.15 30.09
N LYS A 297 17.02 -59.31 29.57
CA LYS A 297 16.57 -59.45 28.19
C LYS A 297 15.29 -58.65 27.93
N GLU A 298 14.33 -58.69 28.85
CA GLU A 298 13.08 -57.90 28.74
C GLU A 298 13.37 -56.39 28.74
N GLU A 299 14.21 -55.92 29.66
CA GLU A 299 14.66 -54.53 29.71
C GLU A 299 15.36 -54.10 28.40
N LEU A 300 16.18 -54.98 27.83
CA LEU A 300 16.89 -54.69 26.60
C LEU A 300 15.95 -54.57 25.39
N LEU A 301 14.92 -55.42 25.31
CA LEU A 301 13.91 -55.34 24.25
C LEU A 301 13.12 -54.03 24.33
N ASP A 302 12.81 -53.57 25.54
CA ASP A 302 12.14 -52.28 25.74
C ASP A 302 13.03 -51.10 25.28
N ILE A 303 14.32 -51.13 25.61
CA ILE A 303 15.29 -50.12 25.16
C ILE A 303 15.38 -50.10 23.63
N ILE A 304 15.48 -51.27 22.98
CA ILE A 304 15.52 -51.36 21.51
C ILE A 304 14.26 -50.74 20.89
N SER A 305 13.08 -51.04 21.44
CA SER A 305 11.81 -50.46 20.96
C SER A 305 11.79 -48.94 21.10
N HIS A 306 12.28 -48.39 22.22
CA HIS A 306 12.40 -46.95 22.43
C HIS A 306 13.33 -46.28 21.41
N TYR A 307 14.48 -46.87 21.11
CA TYR A 307 15.40 -46.34 20.10
C TYR A 307 14.80 -46.38 18.68
N GLN A 308 14.05 -47.42 18.33
CA GLN A 308 13.34 -47.50 17.05
C GLN A 308 12.27 -46.40 16.92
N GLY A 309 11.47 -46.16 17.97
CA GLY A 309 10.50 -45.08 18.00
C GLY A 309 11.14 -43.69 17.93
N SER A 310 12.27 -43.50 18.63
CA SER A 310 13.07 -42.27 18.55
C SER A 310 13.57 -42.00 17.12
N ASN A 311 14.08 -43.03 16.43
CA ASN A 311 14.52 -42.91 15.04
C ASN A 311 13.38 -42.53 14.08
N GLN A 312 12.19 -43.11 14.24
CA GLN A 312 11.04 -42.70 13.44
C GLN A 312 10.70 -41.21 13.65
N THR A 313 10.70 -40.77 14.92
CA THR A 313 10.45 -39.37 15.27
C THR A 313 11.48 -38.43 14.63
N VAL A 314 12.76 -38.82 14.63
CA VAL A 314 13.83 -38.04 13.98
C VAL A 314 13.63 -37.98 12.46
N GLN A 315 13.23 -39.08 11.82
CA GLN A 315 12.94 -39.09 10.38
C GLN A 315 11.77 -38.17 10.03
N ASP A 316 10.69 -38.21 10.81
CA ASP A 316 9.52 -37.36 10.63
C ASP A 316 9.89 -35.86 10.81
N ALA A 317 10.75 -35.56 11.78
CA ALA A 317 11.28 -34.21 12.00
C ALA A 317 12.14 -33.73 10.82
N VAL A 318 13.01 -34.59 10.28
CA VAL A 318 13.81 -34.27 9.07
C VAL A 318 12.92 -34.02 7.85
N SER A 319 11.84 -34.80 7.68
CA SER A 319 10.86 -34.56 6.62
C SER A 319 10.18 -33.21 6.79
N SER A 320 9.72 -32.90 8.00
CA SER A 320 9.08 -31.60 8.30
C SER A 320 10.03 -30.43 8.06
N ILE A 321 11.31 -30.59 8.40
CA ILE A 321 12.35 -29.60 8.12
C ILE A 321 12.58 -29.43 6.62
N ASN A 322 12.55 -30.50 5.82
CA ASN A 322 12.60 -30.37 4.36
C ASN A 322 11.43 -29.55 3.82
N ASP A 323 10.22 -29.71 4.37
CA ASP A 323 9.07 -28.91 3.97
C ASP A 323 9.29 -27.42 4.31
N VAL A 324 9.85 -27.11 5.48
CA VAL A 324 10.22 -25.74 5.86
C VAL A 324 11.31 -25.17 4.95
N VAL A 325 12.36 -25.96 4.65
CA VAL A 325 13.43 -25.53 3.74
C VAL A 325 12.87 -25.30 2.35
N THR A 326 11.99 -26.15 1.83
CA THR A 326 11.36 -25.91 0.52
C THR A 326 10.42 -24.70 0.56
N LEU A 327 9.71 -24.41 1.64
CA LEU A 327 8.95 -23.16 1.76
C LEU A 327 9.85 -21.91 1.75
N ILE A 328 11.04 -22.00 2.32
CA ILE A 328 12.01 -20.88 2.34
C ILE A 328 12.86 -20.82 1.06
N SER A 329 13.09 -21.95 0.39
CA SER A 329 14.06 -22.12 -0.72
C SER A 329 13.45 -22.50 -2.08
N ALA A 330 12.21 -23.02 -2.15
CA ALA A 330 11.50 -23.19 -3.43
C ALA A 330 11.09 -21.84 -4.04
N ASP A 331 11.33 -20.75 -3.32
CA ASP A 331 11.49 -19.38 -3.80
C ASP A 331 13.01 -19.10 -3.96
N ASP A 332 13.68 -19.87 -4.83
CA ASP A 332 15.09 -19.66 -5.24
C ASP A 332 15.30 -18.26 -5.85
N GLU A 333 14.19 -17.62 -6.22
CA GLU A 333 14.02 -16.18 -6.25
C GLU A 333 13.15 -15.84 -5.04
N ASN A 334 13.58 -14.94 -4.17
CA ASN A 334 12.80 -14.41 -3.05
C ASN A 334 11.65 -13.53 -3.60
N THR A 335 10.85 -14.07 -4.52
CA THR A 335 10.08 -13.35 -5.54
C THR A 335 9.16 -12.35 -4.89
N GLY A 336 8.46 -12.75 -3.83
CA GLY A 336 7.56 -11.86 -3.10
C GLY A 336 8.28 -10.70 -2.40
N LEU A 337 9.49 -10.93 -1.89
CA LEU A 337 10.23 -9.92 -1.12
C LEU A 337 11.10 -9.01 -2.02
N ASP A 338 11.66 -9.57 -3.08
CA ASP A 338 12.34 -8.79 -4.14
C ASP A 338 11.32 -7.98 -4.95
N GLU A 339 10.13 -8.54 -5.22
CA GLU A 339 9.00 -7.79 -5.79
C GLU A 339 8.56 -6.68 -4.83
N LEU A 340 8.44 -6.94 -3.53
CA LEU A 340 8.11 -5.92 -2.53
C LEU A 340 9.16 -4.79 -2.52
N LEU A 341 10.45 -5.12 -2.54
CA LEU A 341 11.52 -4.12 -2.63
C LEU A 341 11.43 -3.31 -3.93
N GLY A 342 11.13 -3.97 -5.05
CA GLY A 342 10.87 -3.30 -6.34
C GLY A 342 9.66 -2.36 -6.29
N GLN A 343 8.57 -2.78 -5.65
CA GLN A 343 7.37 -1.96 -5.45
C GLN A 343 7.68 -0.74 -4.55
N ILE A 344 8.48 -0.91 -3.50
CA ILE A 344 8.94 0.20 -2.65
C ILE A 344 9.75 1.22 -3.45
N GLU A 345 10.65 0.77 -4.34
CA GLU A 345 11.45 1.66 -5.18
C GLU A 345 10.58 2.40 -6.22
N HIS A 346 9.60 1.71 -6.80
CA HIS A 346 8.60 2.34 -7.67
C HIS A 346 7.79 3.40 -6.92
N LEU A 347 7.32 3.10 -5.70
CA LEU A 347 6.61 4.07 -4.86
C LEU A 347 7.49 5.28 -4.52
N ASN A 348 8.76 5.07 -4.20
CA ASN A 348 9.70 6.15 -3.95
C ASN A 348 9.85 7.08 -5.17
N THR A 349 9.92 6.50 -6.38
CA THR A 349 9.92 7.26 -7.63
C THR A 349 8.59 8.03 -7.84
N SER A 350 7.44 7.41 -7.54
CA SER A 350 6.14 8.07 -7.58
C SER A 350 6.07 9.25 -6.60
N MET A 351 6.64 9.12 -5.41
CA MET A 351 6.72 10.21 -4.44
C MET A 351 7.51 11.39 -5.01
N LEU A 352 8.68 11.16 -5.63
CA LEU A 352 9.44 12.24 -6.28
C LEU A 352 8.62 12.99 -7.34
N LYS A 353 7.86 12.27 -8.17
CA LYS A 353 6.95 12.89 -9.16
C LYS A 353 5.83 13.70 -8.51
N ILE A 354 5.30 13.26 -7.37
CA ILE A 354 4.28 14.01 -6.62
C ILE A 354 4.88 15.34 -6.12
N LYS A 355 6.13 15.33 -5.64
CA LYS A 355 6.83 16.54 -5.22
C LYS A 355 7.03 17.53 -6.38
N GLU A 356 7.48 17.05 -7.53
CA GLU A 356 7.62 17.89 -8.74
C GLU A 356 6.28 18.48 -9.20
N SER A 357 5.21 17.68 -9.13
CA SER A 357 3.87 18.15 -9.46
C SER A 357 3.38 19.21 -8.47
N LYS A 358 3.66 19.06 -7.18
CA LYS A 358 3.35 20.06 -6.15
C LYS A 358 4.02 21.40 -6.47
N ASP A 359 5.32 21.38 -6.74
CA ASP A 359 6.10 22.59 -7.06
C ASP A 359 5.55 23.29 -8.32
N SER A 360 5.09 22.51 -9.31
CA SER A 360 4.43 23.03 -10.51
C SER A 360 3.08 23.69 -10.21
N ILE A 361 2.28 23.14 -9.29
CA ILE A 361 0.99 23.71 -8.89
C ILE A 361 1.19 25.02 -8.10
N VAL A 362 2.22 25.10 -7.26
CA VAL A 362 2.60 26.35 -6.55
C VAL A 362 2.87 27.45 -7.57
N ASN A 363 3.72 27.19 -8.57
CA ASN A 363 4.05 28.16 -9.61
C ASN A 363 2.80 28.58 -10.41
N LEU A 364 1.92 27.64 -10.76
CA LEU A 364 0.68 27.94 -11.47
C LEU A 364 -0.27 28.80 -10.63
N SER A 365 -0.35 28.54 -9.32
CA SER A 365 -1.19 29.29 -8.38
C SER A 365 -0.72 30.74 -8.26
N ASP A 366 0.60 30.97 -8.23
CA ASP A 366 1.17 32.31 -8.27
C ASP A 366 0.93 33.03 -9.59
N GLN A 367 1.02 32.32 -10.72
CA GLN A 367 0.71 32.89 -12.03
C GLN A 367 -0.76 33.32 -12.12
N ILE A 368 -1.69 32.46 -11.69
CA ILE A 368 -3.13 32.79 -11.64
C ILE A 368 -3.37 34.03 -10.77
N ARG A 369 -2.68 34.15 -9.63
CA ARG A 369 -2.81 35.32 -8.76
C ARG A 369 -2.38 36.61 -9.48
N VAL A 370 -1.26 36.57 -10.22
CA VAL A 370 -0.76 37.71 -11.01
C VAL A 370 -1.73 38.06 -12.15
N ASP A 371 -2.15 37.07 -12.93
CA ASP A 371 -3.05 37.27 -14.07
C ASP A 371 -4.40 37.82 -13.61
N ASN A 372 -4.90 37.33 -12.48
CA ASN A 372 -6.14 37.81 -11.90
C ASN A 372 -6.03 39.26 -11.41
N GLN A 373 -4.89 39.66 -10.84
CA GLN A 373 -4.65 41.06 -10.48
C GLN A 373 -4.66 41.98 -11.72
N ASN A 374 -4.05 41.52 -12.82
CA ASN A 374 -4.06 42.26 -14.09
C ASN A 374 -5.48 42.39 -14.67
N LEU A 375 -6.29 41.34 -14.54
CA LEU A 375 -7.67 41.33 -14.97
C LEU A 375 -8.51 42.31 -14.15
N VAL A 376 -8.40 42.28 -12.82
CA VAL A 376 -9.09 43.24 -11.92
C VAL A 376 -8.72 44.68 -12.26
N ASN A 377 -7.42 44.96 -12.50
CA ASN A 377 -6.95 46.29 -12.89
C ASN A 377 -7.55 46.73 -14.24
N SER A 378 -7.48 45.87 -15.26
CA SER A 378 -8.02 46.16 -16.60
C SER A 378 -9.52 46.41 -16.57
N ASN A 379 -10.22 45.62 -15.77
CA ASN A 379 -11.65 45.73 -15.59
C ASN A 379 -12.05 47.02 -14.85
N GLY A 380 -11.26 47.44 -13.86
CA GLY A 380 -11.39 48.75 -13.22
C GLY A 380 -11.26 49.92 -14.20
N VAL A 381 -10.30 49.85 -15.12
CA VAL A 381 -10.11 50.87 -16.18
C VAL A 381 -11.32 50.91 -17.13
N LEU A 382 -11.86 49.75 -17.53
CA LEU A 382 -13.06 49.68 -18.37
C LEU A 382 -14.25 50.33 -17.69
N LYS A 383 -14.51 49.97 -16.43
CA LYS A 383 -15.61 50.53 -15.64
C LYS A 383 -15.48 52.05 -15.47
N GLN A 384 -14.27 52.54 -15.26
CA GLN A 384 -13.98 53.97 -15.21
C GLN A 384 -14.31 54.65 -16.56
N ARG A 385 -13.94 54.06 -17.70
CA ARG A 385 -14.26 54.61 -19.03
C ARG A 385 -15.75 54.60 -19.32
N VAL A 386 -16.46 53.53 -18.97
CA VAL A 386 -17.93 53.47 -19.13
C VAL A 386 -18.62 54.52 -18.25
N SER A 387 -18.13 54.74 -17.03
CA SER A 387 -18.70 55.74 -16.11
C SER A 387 -18.57 57.19 -16.57
N GLN A 388 -17.73 57.47 -17.57
CA GLN A 388 -17.64 58.80 -18.21
C GLN A 388 -18.83 59.10 -19.12
N PHE A 389 -19.66 58.10 -19.44
CA PHE A 389 -20.88 58.25 -20.23
C PHE A 389 -22.11 58.29 -19.32
N VAL A 390 -23.01 59.25 -19.59
CA VAL A 390 -24.31 59.32 -18.91
C VAL A 390 -25.32 58.54 -19.73
N LEU A 391 -25.70 57.37 -19.24
CA LEU A 391 -26.64 56.46 -19.94
C LEU A 391 -28.09 56.61 -19.45
N ARG A 392 -28.30 57.12 -18.23
CA ARG A 392 -29.63 57.29 -17.61
C ARG A 392 -29.95 58.74 -17.32
#